data_AF-A0A6P5RK27-F1
#
_entry.id   AF-A0A6P5RK27-F1
#
_cell.length_a   1.000
_cell.length_b   1.000
_cell.length_c   1.000
_cell.angle_alpha   90.00
_cell.angle_beta   90.00
_cell.angle_gamma   90.00
#
_symmetry.space_group_name_H-M   'P 1'
#
loop_
_entity.id
_entity.type
_entity.pdbx_description
1 polymer ?
#
loop_
_entity_poly.entity_id
_entity_poly.type
_entity_poly.pdbx_seq_one_letter_code
_entity_poly.pdbx_strand_id
1 'polypeptide(L)'
;LDLAKEVLKTTPQGNPMHFARRLGLESVIRELEGAIFEYAEVQELLEKRGKGDRVEYLVKWKDGGDNEWVNAKLIDDDLVRDFEAGLEYAVAEGVVGKRVGDEGTMEYLVKWTDIDEATWEPEENVDPDLIKEFEEAQNVSGPGSVEEAQLTK
;
A
#
# COMPACT_ATOMS: atom_id res chain seq x y z
N LEU A 1 -5.18 9.27 -23.99
CA LEU A 1 -4.03 9.13 -24.91
C LEU A 1 -4.39 8.37 -26.17
N ASP A 2 -4.98 7.16 -26.04
CA ASP A 2 -5.19 6.24 -27.17
C ASP A 2 -6.05 6.83 -28.29
N LEU A 3 -7.12 7.55 -27.92
CA LEU A 3 -7.95 8.26 -28.89
C LEU A 3 -7.16 9.29 -29.73
N ALA A 4 -6.24 10.02 -29.12
CA ALA A 4 -5.42 10.99 -29.84
C ALA A 4 -4.44 10.31 -30.81
N LYS A 5 -3.83 9.20 -30.39
CA LYS A 5 -2.97 8.34 -31.25
C LYS A 5 -3.75 7.76 -32.43
N GLU A 6 -4.98 7.32 -32.21
CA GLU A 6 -5.86 6.79 -33.25
C GLU A 6 -6.29 7.86 -34.27
N VAL A 7 -6.65 9.06 -33.80
CA VAL A 7 -6.97 10.20 -34.68
C VAL A 7 -5.75 10.64 -35.50
N LEU A 8 -4.54 10.55 -34.94
CA LEU A 8 -3.31 10.85 -35.68
C LEU A 8 -3.06 9.84 -36.79
N LYS A 9 -3.24 8.54 -36.49
CA LYS A 9 -3.07 7.44 -37.44
C LYS A 9 -4.02 7.53 -38.64
N THR A 10 -5.22 8.05 -38.43
CA THR A 10 -6.26 8.21 -39.47
C THR A 10 -6.16 9.53 -40.22
N THR A 11 -5.22 10.42 -39.88
CA THR A 11 -5.03 11.71 -40.57
C THR A 11 -4.22 11.54 -41.86
N PRO A 12 -4.73 12.01 -43.04
CA PRO A 12 -4.06 11.82 -44.33
C PRO A 12 -2.68 12.49 -44.42
N GLN A 13 -1.67 11.77 -44.93
CA GLN A 13 -0.26 12.17 -44.91
C GLN A 13 0.20 13.03 -46.11
N GLY A 14 -0.63 13.17 -47.15
CA GLY A 14 -0.24 13.82 -48.42
C GLY A 14 -0.81 15.22 -48.67
N ASN A 15 -1.62 15.77 -47.76
CA ASN A 15 -2.28 17.07 -47.96
C ASN A 15 -1.68 18.16 -47.03
N PRO A 16 -1.11 19.25 -47.57
CA PRO A 16 -0.60 20.39 -46.79
C PRO A 16 -1.62 21.00 -45.82
N MET A 17 -2.92 20.93 -46.11
CA MET A 17 -3.97 21.41 -45.20
C MET A 17 -4.12 20.56 -43.93
N HIS A 18 -3.72 19.29 -43.96
CA HIS A 18 -3.76 18.40 -42.80
C HIS A 18 -2.44 18.40 -42.01
N PHE A 19 -1.38 18.98 -42.58
CA PHE A 19 -0.07 19.10 -41.92
C PHE A 19 -0.15 19.91 -40.62
N ALA A 20 -0.83 21.07 -40.63
CA ALA A 20 -1.00 21.88 -39.43
C ALA A 20 -1.80 21.15 -38.34
N ARG A 21 -2.84 20.41 -38.72
CA ARG A 21 -3.64 19.58 -37.80
C ARG A 21 -2.81 18.45 -37.20
N ARG A 22 -1.94 17.84 -38.00
CA ARG A 22 -1.05 16.76 -37.58
C ARG A 22 -0.04 17.26 -36.54
N LEU A 23 0.64 18.39 -36.80
CA LEU A 23 1.55 19.03 -35.85
C LEU A 23 0.86 19.36 -34.52
N GLY A 24 -0.36 19.91 -34.58
CA GLY A 24 -1.14 20.20 -33.38
C GLY A 24 -1.47 18.94 -32.57
N LEU A 25 -1.85 17.86 -33.25
CA LEU A 25 -2.17 16.60 -32.59
C LEU A 25 -0.94 15.90 -32.02
N GLU A 26 0.21 15.95 -32.71
CA GLU A 26 1.50 15.49 -32.18
C GLU A 26 1.92 16.28 -30.93
N SER A 27 1.72 17.59 -30.93
CA SER A 27 1.96 18.42 -29.74
C SER A 27 1.06 18.01 -28.57
N VAL A 28 -0.24 17.81 -28.81
CA VAL A 28 -1.18 17.36 -27.77
C VAL A 28 -0.83 15.97 -27.26
N ILE A 29 -0.46 15.03 -28.15
CA ILE A 29 -0.01 13.70 -27.74
C ILE A 29 1.21 13.80 -26.84
N ARG A 30 2.20 14.64 -27.20
CA ARG A 30 3.41 14.84 -26.40
C ARG A 30 3.12 15.46 -25.02
N GLU A 31 2.27 16.48 -24.94
CA GLU A 31 1.86 17.06 -23.66
C GLU A 31 1.09 16.03 -22.80
N LEU A 32 0.23 15.23 -23.43
CA LEU A 32 -0.49 14.17 -22.75
C LEU A 32 0.44 13.04 -22.31
N GLU A 33 1.41 12.63 -23.12
CA GLU A 33 2.44 11.63 -22.75
C GLU A 33 3.29 12.14 -21.58
N GLY A 34 3.66 13.42 -21.55
CA GLY A 34 4.33 14.02 -20.40
C GLY A 34 3.47 14.18 -19.15
N ALA A 35 2.14 14.10 -19.30
CA ALA A 35 1.18 14.15 -18.21
C ALA A 35 0.60 12.77 -17.84
N ILE A 36 1.01 11.71 -18.53
CA ILE A 36 0.65 10.34 -18.18
C ILE A 36 1.62 9.89 -17.11
N PHE A 37 1.14 9.96 -15.89
CA PHE A 37 1.76 9.30 -14.76
C PHE A 37 1.50 7.80 -14.94
N GLU A 38 2.56 7.00 -15.03
CA GLU A 38 2.42 5.57 -14.82
C GLU A 38 1.99 5.36 -13.36
N TYR A 39 0.92 4.59 -13.18
CA TYR A 39 0.49 4.18 -11.85
C TYR A 39 1.51 3.14 -11.35
N ALA A 40 2.48 3.59 -10.56
CA ALA A 40 3.39 2.71 -9.83
C ALA A 40 2.86 2.50 -8.41
N GLU A 41 2.94 1.27 -7.92
CA GLU A 41 2.56 0.99 -6.53
C GLU A 41 3.65 1.47 -5.57
N VAL A 42 3.25 2.32 -4.62
CA VAL A 42 4.10 2.74 -3.52
C VAL A 42 4.34 1.57 -2.58
N GLN A 43 5.61 1.33 -2.24
CA GLN A 43 5.99 0.41 -1.17
C GLN A 43 5.96 1.13 0.18
N GLU A 44 6.58 2.30 0.27
CA GLU A 44 6.84 2.98 1.54
C GLU A 44 7.19 4.45 1.30
N LEU A 45 6.82 5.33 2.24
CA LEU A 45 7.31 6.71 2.28
C LEU A 45 8.49 6.78 3.26
N LEU A 46 9.63 7.28 2.80
CA LEU A 46 10.88 7.23 3.57
C LEU A 46 11.22 8.57 4.25
N GLU A 47 10.99 9.67 3.55
CA GLU A 47 11.34 11.00 4.02
C GLU A 47 10.32 12.04 3.58
N LYS A 48 10.33 13.19 4.24
CA LYS A 48 9.50 14.35 3.92
C LYS A 48 10.35 15.59 3.76
N ARG A 49 10.02 16.42 2.76
CA ARG A 49 10.62 17.76 2.59
C ARG A 49 9.59 18.79 2.17
N GLY A 50 10.00 20.05 2.21
CA GLY A 50 9.17 21.18 1.79
C GLY A 50 8.18 21.64 2.86
N LYS A 51 7.33 22.61 2.48
CA LYS A 51 6.32 23.23 3.37
C LYS A 51 5.11 23.68 2.55
N GLY A 52 3.92 23.69 3.18
CA GLY A 52 2.67 24.10 2.55
C GLY A 52 2.37 23.30 1.28
N ASP A 53 2.04 24.00 0.20
CA ASP A 53 1.62 23.38 -1.06
C ASP A 53 2.76 22.66 -1.83
N ARG A 54 3.99 22.74 -1.33
CA ARG A 54 5.19 22.13 -1.91
C ARG A 54 5.76 21.03 -1.02
N VAL A 55 4.92 20.37 -0.23
CA VAL A 55 5.34 19.16 0.50
C VAL A 55 5.53 18.03 -0.49
N GLU A 56 6.65 17.33 -0.32
CA GLU A 56 7.03 16.17 -1.11
C GLU A 56 7.50 15.06 -0.17
N TYR A 57 7.26 13.82 -0.57
CA TYR A 57 7.72 12.62 0.13
C TYR A 57 8.68 11.83 -0.76
N LEU A 58 9.70 11.23 -0.16
CA LEU A 58 10.58 10.31 -0.83
C LEU A 58 9.89 8.94 -0.88
N VAL A 59 9.49 8.54 -2.08
CA VAL A 59 8.73 7.32 -2.33
C VAL A 59 9.69 6.19 -2.69
N LYS A 60 9.53 5.05 -2.02
CA LYS A 60 10.11 3.76 -2.42
C LYS A 60 9.06 2.98 -3.20
N TRP A 61 9.42 2.51 -4.39
CA TRP A 61 8.51 1.81 -5.28
C TRP A 61 8.57 0.30 -5.12
N LYS A 62 7.43 -0.40 -5.24
CA LYS A 62 7.39 -1.87 -5.13
C LYS A 62 8.09 -2.60 -6.26
N ASP A 63 8.21 -1.97 -7.43
CA ASP A 63 8.88 -2.55 -8.61
C ASP A 63 10.41 -2.49 -8.53
N GLY A 64 10.96 -1.90 -7.46
CA GLY A 64 12.39 -1.74 -7.26
C GLY A 64 13.01 -0.60 -8.09
N GLY A 65 12.19 0.32 -8.62
CA GLY A 65 12.67 1.57 -9.20
C GLY A 65 13.42 2.45 -8.20
N ASP A 66 14.14 3.45 -8.72
CA ASP A 66 14.86 4.41 -7.89
C ASP A 66 13.89 5.23 -7.02
N ASN A 67 14.31 5.58 -5.80
CA ASN A 67 13.48 6.40 -4.92
C ASN A 67 13.30 7.81 -5.50
N GLU A 68 12.08 8.33 -5.49
CA GLU A 68 11.76 9.63 -6.08
C GLU A 68 11.02 10.54 -5.11
N TRP A 69 11.29 11.84 -5.20
CA TRP A 69 10.54 12.85 -4.46
C TRP A 69 9.24 13.17 -5.20
N VAL A 70 8.11 12.74 -4.64
CA VAL A 70 6.79 12.90 -5.24
C VAL A 70 5.99 13.94 -4.44
N ASN A 71 5.25 14.78 -5.15
CA ASN A 71 4.38 15.77 -4.51
C ASN A 71 3.27 15.08 -3.71
N ALA A 72 3.00 15.57 -2.49
CA ALA A 72 1.98 15.00 -1.62
C ALA A 72 0.60 14.85 -2.28
N LYS A 73 0.24 15.74 -3.21
CA LYS A 73 -1.05 15.69 -3.93
C LYS A 73 -1.17 14.54 -4.94
N LEU A 74 -0.07 13.84 -5.21
CA LEU A 74 -0.01 12.71 -6.13
C LEU A 74 0.17 11.38 -5.40
N ILE A 75 0.20 11.41 -4.07
CA ILE A 75 0.32 10.24 -3.20
C ILE A 75 -1.05 10.01 -2.56
N ASP A 76 -1.39 8.76 -2.30
CA ASP A 76 -2.60 8.41 -1.59
C ASP A 76 -2.61 9.05 -0.18
N ASP A 77 -3.75 9.63 0.21
CA ASP A 77 -3.90 10.35 1.47
C ASP A 77 -3.68 9.41 2.67
N ASP A 78 -4.02 8.11 2.56
CA ASP A 78 -3.84 7.13 3.63
C ASP A 78 -2.35 6.88 3.87
N LEU A 79 -1.54 6.74 2.81
CA LEU A 79 -0.09 6.58 2.92
C LEU A 79 0.58 7.80 3.58
N VAL A 80 0.13 9.00 3.21
CA VAL A 80 0.64 10.24 3.81
C VAL A 80 0.27 10.31 5.28
N ARG A 81 -0.97 9.96 5.63
CA ARG A 81 -1.45 9.96 7.01
C ARG A 81 -0.67 8.98 7.87
N ASP A 82 -0.46 7.76 7.38
CA ASP A 82 0.26 6.70 8.10
C ASP A 82 1.72 7.11 8.35
N PHE A 83 2.40 7.68 7.35
CA PHE A 83 3.75 8.24 7.51
C PHE A 83 3.80 9.37 8.53
N GLU A 84 2.86 10.31 8.51
CA GLU A 84 2.82 11.44 9.45
C GLU A 84 2.45 11.01 10.88
N ALA A 85 1.76 9.87 11.03
CA ALA A 85 1.53 9.22 12.30
C ALA A 85 2.74 8.42 12.82
N GLY A 86 3.80 8.29 11.99
CA GLY A 86 5.00 7.50 12.33
C GLY A 86 4.76 6.00 12.28
N LEU A 87 3.79 5.54 11.47
CA LEU A 87 3.54 4.12 11.25
C LEU A 87 4.57 3.57 10.25
N GLU A 88 4.99 2.33 10.48
CA GLU A 88 5.97 1.61 9.67
C GLU A 88 5.34 0.32 9.14
N TYR A 89 5.65 -0.04 7.89
CA TYR A 89 5.22 -1.31 7.32
C TYR A 89 6.28 -2.38 7.57
N ALA A 90 5.91 -3.43 8.30
CA ALA A 90 6.77 -4.56 8.59
C ALA A 90 6.10 -5.89 8.20
N VAL A 91 6.90 -6.92 7.97
CA VAL A 91 6.38 -8.27 7.68
C VAL A 91 6.22 -9.02 8.99
N ALA A 92 4.98 -9.38 9.31
CA ALA A 92 4.65 -10.21 10.45
C ALA A 92 4.95 -11.70 10.18
N GLU A 93 5.51 -12.39 11.17
CA GLU A 93 5.57 -13.86 11.20
C GLU A 93 4.20 -14.47 11.56
N GLY A 94 3.40 -13.74 12.36
CA GLY A 94 2.06 -14.16 12.73
C GLY A 94 1.55 -13.50 14.00
N VAL A 95 0.28 -13.74 14.31
CA VAL A 95 -0.37 -13.29 15.54
C VAL A 95 -0.23 -14.37 16.62
N VAL A 96 0.23 -13.97 17.81
CA VAL A 96 0.50 -14.88 18.93
C VAL A 96 -0.34 -14.60 20.18
N GLY A 97 -1.16 -13.55 20.16
CA GLY A 97 -2.04 -13.19 21.27
C GLY A 97 -3.14 -12.22 20.86
N LYS A 98 -4.17 -12.12 21.69
CA LYS A 98 -5.31 -11.20 21.55
C LYS A 98 -5.69 -10.64 22.92
N ARG A 99 -6.01 -9.35 22.98
CA ARG A 99 -6.55 -8.69 24.19
C ARG A 99 -7.55 -7.61 23.83
N VAL A 100 -8.25 -7.12 24.85
CA VAL A 100 -8.95 -5.84 24.78
C VAL A 100 -7.97 -4.79 25.28
N GLY A 101 -7.65 -3.81 24.43
CA GLY A 101 -6.76 -2.69 24.76
C GLY A 101 -7.39 -1.72 25.76
N ASP A 102 -6.60 -0.76 26.21
CA ASP A 102 -7.01 0.21 27.24
C ASP A 102 -8.16 1.11 26.77
N GLU A 103 -8.29 1.32 25.45
CA GLU A 103 -9.37 2.08 24.82
C GLU A 103 -10.62 1.23 24.51
N GLY A 104 -10.62 -0.04 24.91
CA GLY A 104 -11.74 -0.97 24.67
C GLY A 104 -11.77 -1.56 23.26
N THR A 105 -10.77 -1.26 22.43
CA THR A 105 -10.59 -1.83 21.08
C THR A 105 -9.88 -3.18 21.15
N MET A 106 -10.02 -4.01 20.11
CA MET A 106 -9.26 -5.25 20.02
C MET A 106 -7.82 -4.95 19.60
N GLU A 107 -6.89 -5.61 20.29
CA GLU A 107 -5.47 -5.58 19.94
C GLU A 107 -4.93 -7.01 19.81
N TYR A 108 -3.98 -7.17 18.91
CA TYR A 108 -3.32 -8.45 18.63
C TYR A 108 -1.83 -8.32 18.90
N LEU A 109 -1.26 -9.34 19.53
CA LEU A 109 0.18 -9.41 19.76
C LEU A 109 0.83 -9.99 18.51
N VAL A 110 1.50 -9.14 17.74
CA VAL A 110 2.10 -9.48 16.45
C VAL A 110 3.57 -9.82 16.64
N LYS A 111 3.99 -10.98 16.13
CA LYS A 111 5.40 -11.35 16.03
C LYS A 111 5.93 -10.91 14.66
N TRP A 112 7.08 -10.26 14.65
CA TRP A 112 7.67 -9.68 13.45
C TRP A 112 8.87 -10.48 12.94
N THR A 113 9.22 -10.26 11.67
CA THR A 113 10.36 -10.93 11.02
C THR A 113 11.69 -10.19 11.20
N ASP A 114 11.63 -8.89 11.52
CA ASP A 114 12.76 -7.97 11.59
C ASP A 114 13.16 -7.58 13.02
N ILE A 115 12.29 -7.84 14.00
CA ILE A 115 12.56 -7.68 15.44
C ILE A 115 12.13 -8.89 16.25
N ASP A 116 12.86 -9.18 17.33
CA ASP A 116 12.57 -10.33 18.21
C ASP A 116 11.37 -10.07 19.15
N GLU A 117 11.06 -8.81 19.41
CA GLU A 117 10.01 -8.41 20.34
C GLU A 117 8.67 -8.29 19.63
N ALA A 118 7.65 -8.99 20.16
CA ALA A 118 6.29 -8.87 19.67
C ALA A 118 5.60 -7.63 20.25
N THR A 119 4.81 -6.94 19.44
CA THR A 119 4.12 -5.69 19.82
C THR A 119 2.60 -5.85 19.77
N TRP A 120 1.89 -5.11 20.63
CA TRP A 120 0.43 -5.06 20.61
C TRP A 120 -0.01 -4.03 19.60
N GLU A 121 -0.64 -4.51 18.51
CA GLU A 121 -1.13 -3.67 17.43
C GLU A 121 -2.66 -3.64 17.43
N PRO A 122 -3.28 -2.49 17.12
CA PRO A 122 -4.73 -2.43 16.94
C PRO A 122 -5.16 -3.30 15.75
N GLU A 123 -6.39 -3.82 15.79
CA GLU A 123 -6.94 -4.69 14.73
C GLU A 123 -6.78 -4.11 13.32
N GLU A 124 -6.89 -2.79 13.15
CA GLU A 124 -6.74 -2.11 11.86
C GLU A 124 -5.31 -2.15 11.27
N ASN A 125 -4.29 -2.38 12.10
CA ASN A 125 -2.89 -2.45 11.68
C ASN A 125 -2.44 -3.88 11.33
N VAL A 126 -3.28 -4.89 11.57
CA VAL A 126 -2.90 -6.30 11.42
C VAL A 126 -3.58 -6.91 10.21
N ASP A 127 -2.82 -7.70 9.44
CA ASP A 127 -3.37 -8.42 8.29
C ASP A 127 -4.57 -9.29 8.73
N PRO A 128 -5.76 -9.10 8.13
CA PRO A 128 -6.96 -9.87 8.45
C PRO A 128 -6.78 -11.38 8.31
N ASP A 129 -5.93 -11.84 7.38
CA ASP A 129 -5.67 -13.27 7.20
C ASP A 129 -4.87 -13.85 8.38
N LEU A 130 -3.91 -13.11 8.93
CA LEU A 130 -3.17 -13.53 10.13
C LEU A 130 -4.05 -13.57 11.37
N ILE A 131 -4.95 -12.59 11.53
CA ILE A 131 -5.96 -12.60 12.59
C ILE A 131 -6.82 -13.85 12.48
N LYS A 132 -7.32 -14.13 11.28
CA LYS A 132 -8.19 -15.27 11.02
C LYS A 132 -7.50 -16.59 11.32
N GLU A 133 -6.26 -16.78 10.87
CA GLU A 133 -5.45 -17.97 11.16
C GLU A 133 -5.29 -18.20 12.67
N PHE A 134 -4.99 -17.13 13.42
CA PHE A 134 -4.89 -17.20 14.87
C PHE A 134 -6.21 -17.59 15.54
N GLU A 135 -7.32 -16.96 15.14
CA GLU A 135 -8.63 -17.24 15.75
C GLU A 135 -9.14 -18.65 15.45
N GLU A 136 -8.91 -19.16 14.24
CA GLU A 136 -9.22 -20.55 13.87
C GLU A 136 -8.41 -21.54 14.73
N ALA A 137 -7.12 -21.27 14.95
CA ALA A 137 -6.27 -22.10 15.79
C ALA A 137 -6.72 -22.12 17.27
N GLN A 138 -7.16 -20.97 17.81
CA GLN A 138 -7.69 -20.88 19.18
C GLN A 138 -9.02 -21.64 19.34
N ASN A 139 -9.90 -21.59 18.33
CA ASN A 139 -11.19 -22.27 18.37
C ASN A 139 -11.05 -23.80 18.33
N VAL A 140 -9.98 -24.33 17.72
CA VAL A 140 -9.67 -25.77 17.73
C VAL A 140 -9.14 -26.23 19.09
N SER A 141 -8.65 -25.32 19.93
CA SER A 141 -7.89 -25.64 21.16
C SER A 141 -8.64 -25.42 22.49
N GLY A 142 -9.97 -25.27 22.51
CA GLY A 142 -10.75 -25.41 23.77
C GLY A 142 -12.25 -25.74 23.61
N PRO A 143 -12.94 -26.38 24.59
CA PRO A 143 -12.51 -27.24 25.70
C PRO A 143 -12.92 -28.72 25.50
N GLY A 144 -11.94 -29.62 25.36
CA GLY A 144 -12.11 -31.08 25.49
C GLY A 144 -11.40 -31.57 26.75
N SER A 145 -12.12 -31.57 27.87
CA SER A 145 -11.66 -31.93 29.21
C SER A 145 -11.15 -33.37 29.32
N VAL A 146 -9.89 -33.50 29.73
CA VAL A 146 -9.33 -34.52 30.63
C VAL A 146 -10.28 -35.65 31.08
N GLU A 147 -10.06 -36.88 30.61
CA GLU A 147 -10.69 -38.08 31.17
C GLU A 147 -9.76 -38.73 32.21
N GLU A 148 -10.25 -38.78 33.44
CA GLU A 148 -9.61 -39.36 34.61
C GLU A 148 -9.27 -40.85 34.40
N ALA A 149 -7.99 -41.18 34.30
CA ALA A 149 -7.52 -42.53 34.60
C ALA A 149 -7.19 -42.62 36.10
N GLN A 150 -8.22 -42.70 36.95
CA GLN A 150 -8.04 -43.12 38.33
C GLN A 150 -7.76 -44.63 38.36
N LEU A 151 -6.57 -44.91 38.88
CA LEU A 151 -6.01 -46.21 39.18
C LEU A 151 -6.81 -46.87 40.35
N THR A 152 -7.61 -47.89 40.06
CA THR A 152 -8.05 -48.85 41.10
C THR A 152 -7.37 -50.19 40.89
N LYS A 153 -6.61 -50.58 41.91
CA LYS A 153 -6.11 -51.95 42.15
C LYS A 153 -7.25 -52.88 42.53
#